data_AF-A0A2G9SP96-F1
#
_entry.id   AF-A0A2G9SP96-F1
#
_cell.length_a   1.000
_cell.length_b   1.000
_cell.length_c   1.000
_cell.angle_alpha   90.00
_cell.angle_beta   90.00
_cell.angle_gamma   90.00
#
_symmetry.space_group_name_H-M   'P 1'
#
loop_
_entity.id
_entity.type
_entity.pdbx_description
1 polymer ?
#
loop_
_entity_poly.entity_id
_entity_poly.type
_entity_poly.pdbx_seq_one_letter_code
_entity_poly.pdbx_strand_id
1 'polypeptide(L)'
;MESLSISHVLNSHNIEANALNHIGEVYAAMQKPKQALEYFKKGLEVVQAMDLRRTESVILLNLGKAYIALGDPENALSFMMQSTQFARELGDRRIEAESLGCVGMLYRGLNDLKKSRAPFSASLAHCSGNWGKRLRVLLPP
;
A
#
# COMPACT_ATOMS: atom_id res chain seq x y z
N MET A 1 41.54 9.02 12.60
CA MET A 1 40.87 7.78 13.08
C MET A 1 39.34 7.88 13.00
N GLU A 2 38.74 9.06 13.18
CA GLU A 2 37.27 9.25 13.20
C GLU A 2 36.54 8.92 11.87
N SER A 3 37.20 9.06 10.71
CA SER A 3 36.60 8.76 9.40
C SER A 3 36.31 7.26 9.18
N LEU A 4 37.16 6.37 9.71
CA LEU A 4 36.97 4.93 9.62
C LEU A 4 35.79 4.45 10.47
N SER A 5 35.63 4.99 11.68
CA SER A 5 34.50 4.65 12.55
C SER A 5 33.16 5.07 11.96
N ILE A 6 33.08 6.26 11.35
CA ILE A 6 31.84 6.75 10.72
C ILE A 6 31.48 5.89 9.51
N SER A 7 32.45 5.55 8.65
CA SER A 7 32.21 4.68 7.49
C SER A 7 31.72 3.30 7.89
N HIS A 8 32.26 2.71 8.96
CA HIS A 8 31.82 1.40 9.45
C HIS A 8 30.40 1.45 10.01
N VAL A 9 30.07 2.50 10.76
CA VAL A 9 28.73 2.70 11.32
C VAL A 9 27.71 2.91 10.20
N LEU A 10 27.97 3.79 9.23
CA LEU A 10 27.06 4.02 8.09
C LEU A 10 26.83 2.75 7.26
N ASN A 11 27.89 1.95 7.04
CA ASN A 11 27.78 0.70 6.31
C ASN A 11 26.93 -0.34 7.08
N SER A 12 27.08 -0.41 8.41
CA SER A 12 26.29 -1.32 9.26
C SER A 12 24.78 -1.02 9.16
N HIS A 13 24.39 0.25 9.23
CA HIS A 13 22.98 0.65 9.18
C HIS A 13 22.37 0.44 7.78
N ASN A 14 23.14 0.63 6.72
CA ASN A 14 22.69 0.33 5.36
C ASN A 14 22.40 -1.17 5.18
N ILE A 15 23.30 -2.03 5.68
CA ILE A 15 23.11 -3.48 5.69
C ILE A 15 21.87 -3.86 6.51
N GLU A 16 21.69 -3.24 7.68
CA GLU A 16 20.53 -3.48 8.54
C GLU A 16 19.21 -3.12 7.85
N ALA A 17 19.11 -1.93 7.24
CA ALA A 17 17.92 -1.51 6.50
C ALA A 17 17.58 -2.45 5.35
N ASN A 18 18.58 -2.87 4.56
CA ASN A 18 18.38 -3.81 3.46
C ASN A 18 17.97 -5.20 3.96
N ALA A 19 18.56 -5.67 5.07
CA ALA A 19 18.20 -6.95 5.67
C ALA A 19 16.74 -6.93 6.17
N LEU A 20 16.31 -5.86 6.84
CA LEU A 20 14.93 -5.67 7.27
C LEU A 20 13.97 -5.64 6.08
N ASN A 21 14.33 -4.96 4.99
CA ASN A 21 13.53 -4.95 3.77
C ASN A 21 13.40 -6.36 3.18
N HIS A 22 14.50 -7.12 3.05
CA HIS A 22 14.46 -8.47 2.52
C HIS A 22 13.66 -9.43 3.41
N ILE A 23 13.76 -9.31 4.73
CA ILE A 23 12.93 -10.10 5.65
C ILE A 23 11.44 -9.77 5.43
N GLY A 24 11.10 -8.49 5.29
CA GLY A 24 9.75 -8.06 4.95
C GLY A 24 9.25 -8.65 3.63
N GLU A 25 10.09 -8.68 2.59
CA GLU A 25 9.77 -9.29 1.30
C GLU A 25 9.54 -10.80 1.41
N VAL A 26 10.35 -11.51 2.20
CA VAL A 26 10.16 -12.94 2.46
C VAL A 26 8.81 -13.19 3.14
N TYR A 27 8.46 -12.41 4.18
CA TYR A 27 7.15 -12.54 4.82
C TYR A 27 5.99 -12.19 3.89
N ALA A 28 6.16 -11.19 3.02
CA ALA A 28 5.17 -10.86 2.00
C ALA A 28 4.97 -12.02 1.02
N ALA A 29 6.06 -12.67 0.58
CA ALA A 29 6.02 -13.86 -0.27
C ALA A 29 5.37 -15.07 0.43
N MET A 30 5.52 -15.19 1.75
CA MET A 30 4.83 -16.18 2.59
C MET A 30 3.34 -15.85 2.85
N GLN A 31 2.77 -14.86 2.17
CA GLN A 31 1.39 -14.38 2.37
C GLN A 31 1.10 -13.96 3.82
N LYS A 32 2.11 -13.42 4.50
CA LYS A 32 2.04 -12.94 5.89
C LYS A 32 2.23 -11.42 5.94
N PRO A 33 1.27 -10.64 5.40
CA PRO A 33 1.45 -9.21 5.19
C PRO A 33 1.56 -8.41 6.50
N LYS A 34 0.95 -8.86 7.60
CA LYS A 34 1.09 -8.21 8.92
C LYS A 34 2.53 -8.24 9.43
N GLN A 35 3.19 -9.39 9.30
CA GLN A 35 4.58 -9.56 9.70
C GLN A 35 5.50 -8.79 8.75
N ALA A 36 5.22 -8.82 7.44
CA ALA A 36 5.94 -8.00 6.47
C ALA A 36 5.91 -6.50 6.83
N LEU A 37 4.73 -5.97 7.19
CA LEU A 37 4.59 -4.57 7.63
C LEU A 37 5.46 -4.23 8.84
N GLU A 38 5.57 -5.11 9.83
CA GLU A 38 6.40 -4.86 11.01
C GLU A 38 7.87 -4.68 10.63
N TYR A 39 8.40 -5.55 9.77
CA TYR A 39 9.79 -5.46 9.32
C TYR A 39 10.03 -4.27 8.39
N PHE A 40 9.09 -3.97 7.49
CA PHE A 40 9.20 -2.78 6.64
C PHE A 40 9.15 -1.48 7.46
N LYS A 41 8.32 -1.39 8.50
CA LYS A 41 8.29 -0.22 9.41
C LYS A 41 9.59 -0.05 10.18
N LYS A 42 10.17 -1.14 10.72
CA LYS A 42 11.49 -1.10 11.34
C LYS A 42 12.57 -0.63 10.36
N GLY A 43 12.54 -1.14 9.13
CA GLY A 43 13.44 -0.70 8.07
C GLY A 43 13.28 0.79 7.75
N LEU A 44 12.04 1.28 7.74
CA LEU A 44 11.72 2.70 7.51
C LEU A 44 12.32 3.60 8.59
N GLU A 45 12.24 3.21 9.86
CA GLU A 45 12.85 3.96 10.97
C GLU A 45 14.38 4.07 10.81
N VAL A 46 15.05 3.00 10.39
CA VAL A 46 16.50 2.98 10.16
C VAL A 46 16.89 3.89 9.00
N VAL A 47 16.19 3.80 7.86
CA VAL A 47 16.52 4.63 6.68
C VAL A 47 16.23 6.11 6.91
N GLN A 48 15.22 6.44 7.70
CA GLN A 48 14.91 7.83 8.08
C GLN A 48 15.97 8.41 9.02
N ALA A 49 16.45 7.61 9.99
CA ALA A 49 17.53 8.04 10.89
C ALA A 49 18.85 8.30 10.14
N MET A 50 19.07 7.62 9.03
CA MET A 50 20.30 7.67 8.23
C MET A 50 20.19 8.49 6.93
N ASP A 51 19.03 9.11 6.68
CA ASP A 51 18.71 9.84 5.43
C ASP A 51 18.99 9.03 4.14
N LEU A 52 18.73 7.72 4.19
CA LEU A 52 18.93 6.79 3.08
C LEU A 52 17.75 6.83 2.09
N ARG A 53 17.60 7.96 1.40
CA ARG A 53 16.48 8.28 0.49
C ARG A 53 16.14 7.19 -0.53
N ARG A 54 17.16 6.53 -1.10
CA ARG A 54 16.95 5.47 -2.11
C ARG A 54 16.36 4.20 -1.49
N THR A 55 16.86 3.80 -0.33
CA THR A 55 16.33 2.62 0.37
C THR A 55 14.96 2.92 0.96
N GLU A 56 14.74 4.16 1.40
CA GLU A 56 13.44 4.65 1.86
C GLU A 56 12.36 4.51 0.78
N SER A 57 12.62 4.93 -0.46
CA SER A 57 11.63 4.78 -1.55
C SER A 57 11.27 3.31 -1.82
N VAL A 58 12.24 2.40 -1.79
CA VAL A 58 11.99 0.95 -1.93
C VAL A 58 11.12 0.42 -0.79
N ILE A 59 11.43 0.78 0.46
CA ILE A 59 10.66 0.33 1.62
C ILE A 59 9.23 0.89 1.58
N LEU A 60 9.04 2.15 1.19
CA LEU A 60 7.72 2.77 1.02
C LEU A 60 6.88 2.06 -0.05
N LEU A 61 7.49 1.70 -1.18
CA LEU A 61 6.82 0.91 -2.20
C LEU A 61 6.37 -0.46 -1.68
N ASN A 62 7.24 -1.14 -0.93
CA ASN A 62 6.96 -2.44 -0.35
C ASN A 62 5.88 -2.39 0.75
N LEU A 63 5.88 -1.34 1.58
CA LEU A 63 4.78 -1.04 2.51
C LEU A 63 3.46 -0.89 1.75
N GLY A 64 3.46 -0.12 0.65
CA GLY A 64 2.29 0.03 -0.20
C GLY A 64 1.75 -1.32 -0.68
N LYS A 65 2.61 -2.20 -1.20
CA LYS A 65 2.22 -3.55 -1.65
C LYS A 65 1.65 -4.39 -0.50
N ALA A 66 2.24 -4.32 0.69
CA ALA A 66 1.75 -5.04 1.85
C ALA A 66 0.37 -4.53 2.32
N TYR A 67 0.10 -3.23 2.25
CA TYR A 67 -1.22 -2.67 2.53
C TYR A 67 -2.28 -3.08 1.50
N ILE A 68 -1.93 -3.19 0.22
CA ILE A 68 -2.82 -3.78 -0.81
C ILE A 68 -3.18 -5.21 -0.42
N ALA A 69 -2.21 -6.02 0.00
CA ALA A 69 -2.44 -7.41 0.41
C ALA A 69 -3.33 -7.52 1.67
N LEU A 70 -3.40 -6.47 2.50
CA LEU A 70 -4.30 -6.39 3.66
C LEU A 70 -5.70 -5.88 3.33
N GLY A 71 -5.94 -5.43 2.09
CA GLY A 71 -7.20 -4.84 1.68
C GLY A 71 -7.38 -3.39 2.11
N ASP A 72 -6.28 -2.67 2.38
CA ASP A 72 -6.27 -1.26 2.74
C ASP A 72 -5.66 -0.41 1.61
N PRO A 73 -6.46 -0.07 0.58
CA PRO A 73 -5.99 0.68 -0.57
C PRO A 73 -5.66 2.14 -0.24
N GLU A 74 -6.25 2.73 0.80
CA GLU A 74 -6.02 4.14 1.14
C GLU A 74 -4.60 4.35 1.65
N ASN A 75 -4.17 3.52 2.61
CA ASN A 75 -2.81 3.54 3.11
C ASN A 75 -1.80 3.09 2.04
N ALA A 76 -2.16 2.11 1.19
CA ALA A 76 -1.31 1.72 0.08
C ALA A 76 -0.99 2.88 -0.86
N LEU A 77 -2.02 3.67 -1.22
CA LEU A 77 -1.88 4.81 -2.11
C LEU A 77 -0.95 5.88 -1.52
N SER A 78 -1.11 6.20 -0.22
CA SER A 78 -0.28 7.22 0.42
C SER A 78 1.20 6.84 0.40
N PHE A 79 1.54 5.59 0.74
CA PHE A 79 2.94 5.14 0.74
C PHE A 79 3.53 5.05 -0.69
N MET A 80 2.76 4.60 -1.67
CA MET A 80 3.22 4.55 -3.06
C MET A 80 3.42 5.93 -3.67
N MET A 81 2.57 6.91 -3.32
CA MET A 81 2.75 8.30 -3.74
C MET A 81 4.00 8.92 -3.13
N GLN A 82 4.27 8.66 -1.85
CA GLN A 82 5.54 9.06 -1.23
C GLN A 82 6.73 8.43 -1.96
N SER A 83 6.73 7.10 -2.16
CA SER A 83 7.79 6.41 -2.93
C SER A 83 8.05 7.06 -4.29
N THR A 84 6.97 7.39 -5.02
CA THR A 84 7.07 8.06 -6.34
C THR A 84 7.74 9.43 -6.25
N GLN A 85 7.35 10.23 -5.25
CA GLN A 85 7.92 11.55 -5.03
C GLN A 85 9.43 11.46 -4.74
N PHE A 86 9.84 10.55 -3.84
CA PHE A 86 11.26 10.31 -3.54
C PHE A 86 12.03 9.79 -4.75
N ALA A 87 11.47 8.83 -5.49
CA ALA A 87 12.10 8.29 -6.69
C ALA A 87 12.33 9.38 -7.75
N ARG A 88 11.38 10.31 -7.88
CA ARG A 88 11.49 11.45 -8.79
C ARG A 88 12.56 12.44 -8.36
N GLU A 89 12.63 12.75 -7.07
CA GLU A 89 13.69 13.60 -6.50
C GLU A 89 15.09 13.02 -6.71
N LEU A 90 15.22 11.69 -6.63
CA LEU A 90 16.48 10.97 -6.86
C LEU A 90 16.78 10.70 -8.35
N GLY A 91 15.81 10.89 -9.24
CA GLY A 91 15.91 10.50 -10.65
C GLY A 91 15.91 8.99 -10.89
N ASP A 92 15.49 8.17 -9.92
CA ASP A 92 15.40 6.70 -10.05
C ASP A 92 14.12 6.32 -10.80
N ARG A 93 14.21 6.37 -12.14
CA ARG A 93 13.09 6.05 -13.05
C ARG A 93 12.53 4.64 -12.87
N ARG A 94 13.33 3.70 -12.36
CA ARG A 94 12.89 2.31 -12.17
C ARG A 94 11.87 2.24 -11.03
N ILE A 95 12.20 2.83 -9.88
CA ILE A 95 11.30 2.85 -8.71
C ILE A 95 10.08 3.73 -8.99
N GLU A 96 10.27 4.83 -9.71
CA GLU A 96 9.18 5.71 -10.15
C GLU A 96 8.16 4.94 -11.00
N ALA A 97 8.62 4.24 -12.05
CA ALA A 97 7.74 3.46 -12.93
C ALA A 97 7.02 2.34 -12.18
N GLU A 98 7.72 1.65 -11.28
CA GLU A 98 7.14 0.57 -10.48
C GLU A 98 6.05 1.09 -9.53
N SER A 99 6.31 2.21 -8.85
CA SER A 99 5.36 2.86 -7.94
C SER A 99 4.13 3.35 -8.69
N LEU A 100 4.32 4.03 -9.82
CA LEU A 100 3.22 4.51 -10.68
C LEU A 100 2.40 3.34 -11.26
N GLY A 101 3.04 2.25 -11.65
CA GLY A 101 2.36 1.04 -12.11
C GLY A 101 1.45 0.45 -11.02
N CYS A 102 1.94 0.40 -9.77
CA CYS A 102 1.15 -0.06 -8.64
C CYS A 102 -0.04 0.87 -8.33
N VAL A 103 0.17 2.18 -8.37
CA VAL A 103 -0.89 3.19 -8.21
C VAL A 103 -1.95 3.03 -9.31
N GLY A 104 -1.54 2.84 -10.56
CA GLY A 104 -2.46 2.61 -11.68
C GLY A 104 -3.31 1.36 -11.50
N MET A 105 -2.71 0.25 -11.03
CA MET A 105 -3.45 -0.97 -10.69
C MET A 105 -4.48 -0.74 -9.59
N LEU A 106 -4.11 0.01 -8.56
CA LEU A 106 -4.98 0.33 -7.44
C LEU A 106 -6.19 1.17 -7.87
N TYR A 107 -5.97 2.22 -8.66
CA TYR A 107 -7.04 3.05 -9.20
C TYR A 107 -7.99 2.26 -10.11
N ARG A 108 -7.47 1.35 -10.94
CA ARG A 108 -8.30 0.47 -11.75
C ARG A 108 -9.19 -0.42 -10.89
N GLY A 109 -8.62 -1.07 -9.87
CA GLY A 109 -9.37 -1.89 -8.92
C GLY A 109 -10.47 -1.11 -8.18
N LEU A 110 -10.15 0.10 -7.70
CA LEU A 110 -11.13 0.97 -7.04
C LEU A 110 -12.27 1.41 -7.97
N ASN A 111 -11.96 1.72 -9.24
CA ASN A 111 -12.96 2.12 -10.21
C ASN A 111 -13.91 0.95 -10.56
N ASP A 112 -13.36 -0.26 -10.69
CA ASP A 112 -14.16 -1.46 -10.96
C ASP A 112 -15.06 -1.82 -9.76
N LEU A 113 -14.56 -1.65 -8.52
CA LEU A 113 -15.38 -1.80 -7.30
C LEU A 113 -16.52 -0.78 -7.24
N LYS A 114 -16.27 0.48 -7.60
CA LYS A 114 -17.31 1.53 -7.66
C LYS A 114 -18.37 1.19 -8.71
N LYS A 115 -17.95 0.76 -9.91
CA LYS A 115 -18.85 0.32 -10.97
C LYS A 115 -19.67 -0.91 -10.58
N SER A 116 -19.13 -1.82 -9.77
CA SER A 116 -19.83 -3.02 -9.29
C SER A 116 -20.84 -2.72 -8.18
N ARG A 117 -20.53 -1.79 -7.25
CA ARG A 117 -21.46 -1.39 -6.18
C ARG A 117 -22.66 -0.58 -6.69
N ALA A 118 -22.48 0.22 -7.75
CA ALA A 118 -23.54 1.03 -8.34
C ALA A 118 -24.80 0.20 -8.75
N PRO A 119 -24.70 -0.88 -9.55
CA PRO A 119 -25.87 -1.69 -9.93
C PRO A 119 -26.44 -2.51 -8.77
N PHE A 120 -25.63 -2.92 -7.79
CA PHE A 120 -26.13 -3.69 -6.64
C PHE A 120 -27.08 -2.86 -5.76
N SER A 121 -26.77 -1.58 -5.56
CA SER A 121 -27.66 -0.64 -4.84
C SER A 121 -28.95 -0.35 -5.60
N ALA A 122 -28.89 -0.24 -6.94
CA ALA A 122 -30.07 -0.05 -7.78
C ALA A 122 -30.99 -1.29 -7.79
N SER A 123 -30.41 -2.50 -7.78
CA SER A 123 -31.18 -3.75 -7.73
C SER A 123 -31.88 -3.95 -6.38
N LEU A 124 -31.23 -3.59 -5.26
CA LEU A 124 -31.85 -3.63 -3.93
C LEU A 124 -32.99 -2.60 -3.76
N ALA A 125 -32.88 -1.43 -4.39
CA ALA A 125 -33.98 -0.45 -4.44
C ALA A 125 -35.19 -0.99 -5.23
N HIS A 126 -34.93 -1.71 -6.32
CA HIS A 126 -36.00 -2.35 -7.11
C HIS A 126 -36.66 -3.52 -6.36
N CYS A 127 -35.89 -4.32 -5.62
CA CYS A 127 -36.43 -5.41 -4.79
C CYS A 127 -37.21 -4.90 -3.57
N SER A 128 -36.79 -3.82 -2.89
CA SER A 128 -37.51 -3.26 -1.73
C SER A 128 -38.76 -2.45 -2.12
N GLY A 129 -38.81 -1.87 -3.33
CA GLY A 129 -39.97 -1.13 -3.84
C GLY A 129 -41.20 -1.99 -4.18
N ASN A 130 -41.03 -3.31 -4.37
CA ASN A 130 -42.13 -4.22 -4.73
C ASN A 130 -42.88 -4.83 -3.53
N TRP A 131 -42.29 -4.82 -2.33
CA TRP A 131 -42.95 -5.36 -1.13
C TRP A 131 -43.88 -4.36 -0.43
N GLY A 132 -43.69 -3.05 -0.63
CA GLY A 132 -44.56 -2.01 -0.03
C GLY A 132 -45.87 -1.74 -0.80
N LYS A 133 -45.91 -1.96 -2.12
CA LYS A 133 -47.10 -1.70 -2.95
C LYS A 133 -48.08 -2.88 -3.00
N ARG A 134 -47.63 -4.10 -2.66
CA ARG A 134 -48.50 -5.29 -2.61
C ARG A 134 -49.27 -5.46 -1.28
N LEU A 135 -48.84 -4.81 -0.20
CA LEU A 135 -49.47 -4.93 1.12
C LEU A 135 -50.62 -3.95 1.38
N ARG A 136 -50.96 -3.06 0.42
CA ARG A 136 -52.04 -2.06 0.57
C ARG A 136 -53.30 -2.38 -0.26
N VAL A 137 -53.54 -3.66 -0.55
CA VAL A 137 -54.72 -4.15 -1.31
C VAL A 137 -55.56 -5.15 -0.49
N LEU A 138 -55.23 -5.40 0.78
CA LEU A 138 -55.87 -6.45 1.60
C LEU A 138 -56.45 -6.02 2.95
N LEU A 139 -56.82 -4.74 3.12
CA LEU A 139 -57.76 -4.37 4.18
C LEU A 139 -58.89 -3.47 3.60
N PRO A 140 -60.16 -3.91 3.68
CA PRO A 140 -61.33 -3.05 3.39
C PRO A 140 -61.51 -1.99 4.51
N PRO A 141 -62.33 -0.94 4.26
CA PRO A 141 -62.42 0.27 5.08
C PRO A 141 -62.86 0.06 6.53
#